data_AF-A0A0F9JW90-F1
#
_entry.id   AF-A0A0F9JW90-F1
#
_cell.length_a   1.000
_cell.length_b   1.000
_cell.length_c   1.000
_cell.angle_alpha   90.00
_cell.angle_beta   90.00
_cell.angle_gamma   90.00
#
_symmetry.space_group_name_H-M   'P 1'
#
loop_
_entity.id
_entity.type
_entity.pdbx_description
1 polymer ?
#
loop_
_entity_poly.entity_id
_entity_poly.type
_entity_poly.pdbx_seq_one_letter_code
_entity_poly.pdbx_strand_id
1 'polypeptide(L)' 'MDTLEDIHERAATKSEKSRSKLRENYRLAKDLGFSASEAQLISHWSRERIIALAKTRRV' A
#
# COMPACT_ATOMS: atom_id res chain seq x y z
N MET A 1 31.75 3.92 -9.63
CA MET A 1 30.83 4.00 -10.77
C MET A 1 29.70 3.03 -10.45
N ASP A 2 28.52 3.51 -10.03
CA ASP A 2 27.34 2.64 -9.99
C ASP A 2 27.00 2.28 -11.44
N THR A 3 27.03 0.99 -11.76
CA THR A 3 26.72 0.50 -13.10
C THR A 3 25.21 0.65 -13.38
N LEU A 4 24.82 0.82 -14.65
CA LEU A 4 23.40 0.89 -15.04
C LEU A 4 22.58 -0.32 -14.55
N GLU A 5 23.24 -1.45 -14.30
CA GLU A 5 22.68 -2.64 -13.66
C GLU A 5 22.27 -2.40 -12.19
N ASP A 6 23.11 -1.72 -11.39
CA ASP A 6 22.78 -1.37 -9.98
C ASP A 6 21.54 -0.48 -9.89
N ILE A 7 21.38 0.44 -10.84
CA ILE A 7 20.22 1.35 -10.91
C ILE A 7 18.94 0.56 -11.24
N HIS A 8 19.02 -0.39 -12.18
CA HIS A 8 17.89 -1.24 -12.55
C HIS A 8 17.49 -2.18 -11.41
N GLU A 9 18.43 -2.84 -10.74
CA GLU A 9 18.14 -3.71 -9.59
C GLU A 9 17.52 -2.94 -8.42
N ARG A 10 18.04 -1.75 -8.11
CA ARG A 10 17.46 -0.87 -7.09
C ARG A 10 16.04 -0.42 -7.46
N ALA A 11 15.80 -0.09 -8.72
CA ALA A 11 14.46 0.29 -9.20
C ALA A 11 13.47 -0.88 -9.15
N ALA A 12 13.88 -2.08 -9.57
CA ALA A 12 13.07 -3.29 -9.50
C ALA A 12 12.70 -3.64 -8.04
N THR A 13 13.67 -3.59 -7.13
CA THR A 13 13.46 -3.84 -5.70
C THR A 13 12.52 -2.81 -5.07
N LYS A 14 12.65 -1.53 -5.42
CA LYS A 14 11.77 -0.46 -4.95
C LYS A 14 10.33 -0.62 -5.48
N SER A 15 10.19 -1.05 -6.73
CA SER A 15 8.90 -1.36 -7.35
C SER A 15 8.19 -2.51 -6.64
N GLU A 16 8.91 -3.60 -6.36
CA GLU A 16 8.31 -4.76 -5.66
C GLU A 16 7.91 -4.43 -4.23
N LYS A 17 8.74 -3.67 -3.49
CA LYS A 17 8.37 -3.18 -2.15
C LYS A 17 7.11 -2.33 -2.18
N SER A 18 6.97 -1.46 -3.18
CA SER A 18 5.78 -0.61 -3.33
C SER A 18 4.54 -1.46 -3.65
N ARG A 19 4.65 -2.44 -4.54
CA ARG A 19 3.57 -3.39 -4.86
C ARG A 19 3.16 -4.22 -3.66
N SER A 20 4.13 -4.72 -2.88
CA SER A 20 3.84 -5.46 -1.65
C SER A 20 3.05 -4.61 -0.65
N LYS A 21 3.48 -3.36 -0.45
CA LYS A 21 2.82 -2.43 0.47
C LYS A 21 1.38 -2.09 0.05
N LEU A 22 1.13 -1.91 -1.26
CA LEU A 22 -0.22 -1.71 -1.78
C LEU A 22 -1.12 -2.93 -1.53
N ARG A 23 -0.59 -4.15 -1.73
CA ARG A 23 -1.33 -5.39 -1.45
C ARG A 23 -1.65 -5.55 0.03
N GLU A 24 -0.70 -5.25 0.91
CA GLU A 24 -0.92 -5.26 2.37
C GLU A 24 -1.99 -4.26 2.79
N ASN A 25 -1.91 -3.02 2.30
CA ASN A 25 -2.88 -1.98 2.58
C ASN A 25 -4.28 -2.33 2.06
N TYR A 26 -4.38 -2.94 0.88
CA TYR A 26 -5.64 -3.42 0.33
C TYR A 26 -6.28 -4.48 1.23
N ARG A 27 -5.50 -5.48 1.67
CA ARG A 27 -5.98 -6.53 2.58
C ARG A 27 -6.43 -5.92 3.92
N LEU A 28 -5.63 -5.03 4.49
CA LEU A 28 -5.99 -4.31 5.71
C LEU A 28 -7.32 -3.56 5.56
N ALA A 29 -7.53 -2.85 4.46
CA ALA A 29 -8.79 -2.17 4.19
C ALA A 29 -9.97 -3.16 4.08
N LYS A 30 -9.79 -4.30 3.41
CA LYS A 30 -10.81 -5.34 3.36
C LYS A 30 -11.16 -5.89 4.74
N ASP A 31 -10.16 -6.14 5.58
CA ASP A 31 -10.33 -6.64 6.96
C ASP A 31 -11.04 -5.62 7.87
N LEU A 32 -10.84 -4.33 7.61
CA LEU A 32 -11.51 -3.23 8.31
C LEU A 32 -12.96 -2.99 7.84
N GLY A 33 -13.46 -3.77 6.88
CA GLY A 33 -14.85 -3.73 6.41
C GLY A 33 -15.10 -2.77 5.24
N PHE A 34 -14.06 -2.27 4.57
CA PHE A 34 -14.23 -1.49 3.36
C PHE A 34 -14.67 -2.38 2.17
N SER A 35 -15.47 -1.81 1.27
CA SER A 35 -15.81 -2.44 0.00
C SER A 35 -14.56 -2.62 -0.86
N ALA A 36 -14.64 -3.47 -1.90
CA ALA A 36 -13.50 -3.69 -2.80
C ALA A 36 -13.04 -2.39 -3.49
N SER A 37 -13.99 -1.54 -3.88
CA SER A 37 -13.71 -0.25 -4.53
C SER A 37 -13.06 0.75 -3.57
N GLU A 38 -13.56 0.86 -2.33
CA GLU A 38 -12.94 1.69 -1.29
C GLU A 38 -11.53 1.19 -0.95
N ALA A 39 -11.37 -0.13 -0.77
CA ALA A 39 -10.08 -0.75 -0.48
C ALA A 39 -9.05 -0.47 -1.58
N GLN A 40 -9.45 -0.49 -2.85
CA GLN A 40 -8.57 -0.15 -3.97
C GLN A 40 -8.12 1.31 -3.93
N LEU A 41 -9.03 2.24 -3.64
CA LEU A 41 -8.72 3.67 -3.49
C LEU A 41 -7.77 3.92 -2.33
N ILE A 42 -8.08 3.40 -1.14
CA ILE A 42 -7.30 3.67 0.08
C ILE A 42 -6.03 2.82 0.20
N SER A 43 -5.84 1.79 -0.64
CA SER A 43 -4.61 0.99 -0.66
C SER A 43 -3.34 1.82 -0.92
N HIS A 44 -3.48 2.96 -1.60
CA HIS A 44 -2.40 3.91 -1.88
C HIS A 44 -2.03 4.79 -0.68
N TRP A 45 -2.82 4.78 0.40
CA TRP A 45 -2.58 5.61 1.56
C TRP A 45 -1.61 4.95 2.54
N SER A 46 -1.13 5.71 3.53
CA SER A 46 -0.37 5.12 4.62
C SER A 46 -1.28 4.24 5.48
N ARG A 47 -0.70 3.18 6.05
CA ARG A 47 -1.38 2.26 6.96
C ARG A 47 -2.09 2.99 8.11
N GLU A 48 -1.43 3.98 8.71
CA GLU A 48 -1.97 4.78 9.80
C GLU A 48 -3.23 5.54 9.40
N ARG A 49 -3.24 6.09 8.17
CA ARG A 49 -4.39 6.82 7.64
C ARG A 49 -5.58 5.91 7.36
N ILE A 50 -5.34 4.68 6.87
CA ILE A 50 -6.39 3.67 6.68
C ILE A 50 -7.01 3.29 8.03
N ILE A 51 -6.19 3.08 9.06
CA ILE A 51 -6.66 2.77 10.42
C ILE A 51 -7.44 3.94 11.02
N ALA A 52 -6.95 5.17 10.85
CA ALA A 52 -7.65 6.36 11.33
C ALA A 52 -9.03 6.50 10.67
N LEU A 53 -9.14 6.32 9.36
CA LEU A 53 -10.40 6.35 8.63
C LEU A 53 -11.38 5.28 9.13
N ALA A 54 -10.90 4.06 9.36
CA ALA A 54 -11.72 2.97 9.89
C ALA A 54 -12.24 3.26 11.31
N LYS A 55 -11.43 3.91 12.15
CA LYS A 55 -11.84 4.35 13.49
C LYS A 55 -12.93 5.42 13.39
N THR A 56 -12.78 6.42 12.52
CA THR A 56 -13.79 7.47 12.33
C THR A 56 -15.11 6.93 11.80
N ARG A 57 -15.09 5.93 10.90
CA ARG A 57 -16.30 5.30 10.35
C ARG A 57 -17.08 4.46 11.37
N ARG A 58 -16.42 4.02 12.45
CA ARG A 58 -17.03 3.24 13.55
C ARG A 58 -17.64 4.11 14.66
N VAL A 59 -17.48 5.42 14.59
CA VAL A 59 -18.19 6.42 15.42
C VAL A 59 -19.42 6.87 14.66
#